data_AF-A0A917HPL6-F1
#
_entry.id   AF-A0A917HPL6-F1
#
_cell.length_a   1.000
_cell.length_b   1.000
_cell.length_c   1.000
_cell.angle_alpha   90.00
_cell.angle_beta   90.00
_cell.angle_gamma   90.00
#
_symmetry.space_group_name_H-M   'P 1'
#
loop_
_entity.id
_entity.type
_entity.pdbx_description
1 polymer ?
#
loop_
_entity_poly.entity_id
_entity_poly.type
_entity_poly.pdbx_seq_one_letter_code
_entity_poly.pdbx_strand_id
1 'polypeptide(L)'
;MIDIHHHLLWGLDDGATSVETSLAMARMAAADGITHVVCSPHANAEYDYDPEGVAAQIAELQGLLDKEDIALKLGRGCDFHLSFDNIEQAQAEPARYSINGLGYLLVELPDYGLPTGLTEVFYQMQIAGMTPILTHPERNRTLQNDQSRLLEWLRGGLLIQVTAGSVVGRMGKRAEKMAHELLANHWVHFLATDAHNTGSRPPLMREAFDIVAKKYGPDYAHLLCNSNPLAAFMGKPMPSQLEPLNLYEEYKDQSWWQRFADRFK
;
A
#
# COMPACT_ATOMS: atom_id res chain seq x y z
N MET A 1 9.09 -5.48 11.02
CA MET A 1 8.23 -4.81 10.04
C MET A 1 7.08 -5.71 9.66
N ILE A 2 6.00 -5.13 9.16
CA ILE A 2 4.79 -5.83 8.69
C ILE A 2 4.48 -5.29 7.30
N ASP A 3 4.29 -6.20 6.36
CA ASP A 3 4.03 -5.87 4.97
C ASP A 3 2.57 -6.10 4.62
N ILE A 4 1.86 -5.04 4.25
CA ILE A 4 0.42 -5.12 3.98
C ILE A 4 0.07 -5.29 2.50
N HIS A 5 1.06 -5.27 1.59
CA HIS A 5 0.84 -5.36 0.15
C HIS A 5 1.92 -6.28 -0.44
N HIS A 6 1.55 -7.52 -0.78
CA HIS A 6 2.48 -8.54 -1.24
C HIS A 6 1.79 -9.66 -2.04
N HIS A 7 2.31 -9.95 -3.24
CA HIS A 7 1.79 -10.98 -4.15
C HIS A 7 2.55 -12.29 -3.93
N LEU A 8 2.43 -12.80 -2.69
CA LEU A 8 3.21 -13.95 -2.20
C LEU A 8 2.66 -15.29 -2.70
N LEU A 9 1.35 -15.35 -2.95
CA LEU A 9 0.60 -16.56 -3.27
C LEU A 9 0.84 -16.98 -4.72
N TRP A 10 1.07 -18.28 -4.97
CA TRP A 10 1.48 -18.72 -6.29
C TRP A 10 0.30 -18.96 -7.23
N GLY A 11 0.45 -18.50 -8.47
CA GLY A 11 -0.48 -18.78 -9.56
C GLY A 11 -1.85 -18.12 -9.43
N LEU A 12 -1.99 -17.10 -8.58
CA LEU A 12 -3.23 -16.33 -8.43
C LEU A 12 -3.23 -15.05 -9.28
N ASP A 13 -2.06 -14.48 -9.54
CA ASP A 13 -1.86 -13.27 -10.33
C ASP A 13 -0.45 -13.22 -10.94
N ASP A 14 0.06 -12.02 -11.24
CA ASP A 14 1.40 -11.77 -11.79
C ASP A 14 2.53 -11.80 -10.74
N GLY A 15 2.23 -12.21 -9.51
CA GLY A 15 3.18 -12.44 -8.43
C GLY A 15 3.96 -13.76 -8.55
N ALA A 16 4.00 -14.52 -7.46
CA ALA A 16 4.73 -15.78 -7.42
C ALA A 16 4.16 -16.77 -8.45
N THR A 17 5.02 -17.41 -9.24
CA THR A 17 4.60 -18.36 -10.29
C THR A 17 4.56 -19.81 -9.82
N SER A 18 5.22 -20.11 -8.69
CA SER A 18 5.27 -21.45 -8.11
C SER A 18 5.46 -21.37 -6.59
N VAL A 19 5.18 -22.48 -5.90
CA VAL A 19 5.37 -22.60 -4.45
C VAL A 19 6.83 -22.34 -4.04
N GLU A 20 7.80 -22.75 -4.87
CA GLU A 20 9.23 -22.48 -4.63
C GLU A 20 9.53 -20.98 -4.69
N THR A 21 8.88 -20.26 -5.58
CA THR A 21 9.01 -18.80 -5.69
C THR A 21 8.41 -18.13 -4.45
N SER A 22 7.23 -18.55 -4.01
CA SER A 22 6.61 -18.07 -2.76
C SER A 22 7.50 -18.30 -1.55
N LEU A 23 8.07 -19.51 -1.40
CA LEU A 23 8.99 -19.82 -0.31
C LEU A 23 10.28 -19.00 -0.39
N ALA A 24 10.83 -18.78 -1.59
CA ALA A 24 12.00 -17.93 -1.76
C ALA A 24 11.73 -16.47 -1.37
N MET A 25 10.57 -15.92 -1.78
CA MET A 25 10.14 -14.59 -1.38
C MET A 25 9.91 -14.50 0.14
N ALA A 26 9.26 -15.49 0.74
CA ALA A 26 9.05 -15.55 2.18
C ALA A 26 10.38 -15.56 2.97
N ARG A 27 11.37 -16.34 2.54
CA ARG A 27 12.72 -16.33 3.15
C ARG A 27 13.39 -14.96 3.04
N MET A 28 13.27 -14.30 1.88
CA MET A 28 13.80 -12.94 1.70
C MET A 28 13.11 -11.93 2.61
N ALA A 29 11.77 -11.96 2.69
CA ALA A 29 10.99 -11.09 3.55
C ALA A 29 11.37 -11.26 5.03
N ALA A 30 11.46 -12.51 5.50
CA ALA A 30 11.87 -12.82 6.86
C ALA A 30 13.30 -12.32 7.16
N ALA A 31 14.24 -12.52 6.24
CA ALA A 31 15.61 -12.04 6.37
C ALA A 31 15.72 -10.50 6.39
N ASP A 32 14.82 -9.80 5.70
CA ASP A 32 14.70 -8.33 5.73
C ASP A 32 14.13 -7.79 7.08
N GLY A 33 13.56 -8.69 7.89
CA GLY A 33 12.95 -8.40 9.19
C GLY A 33 11.45 -8.12 9.09
N ILE A 34 10.79 -8.59 8.03
CA ILE A 34 9.33 -8.68 7.95
C ILE A 34 8.89 -9.88 8.81
N THR A 35 7.79 -9.70 9.55
CA THR A 35 7.26 -10.71 10.49
C THR A 35 5.82 -11.10 10.18
N HIS A 36 5.11 -10.25 9.44
CA HIS A 36 3.75 -10.48 9.00
C HIS A 36 3.63 -10.02 7.56
N VAL A 37 2.92 -10.78 6.74
CA VAL A 37 2.64 -10.47 5.35
C VAL A 37 1.14 -10.59 5.12
N VAL A 38 0.52 -9.55 4.57
CA VAL A 38 -0.82 -9.64 3.99
C VAL A 38 -0.64 -10.06 2.53
N CYS A 39 -1.09 -11.28 2.22
CA CYS A 39 -1.15 -11.79 0.86
C CYS A 39 -2.31 -11.08 0.14
N SER A 40 -1.99 -10.21 -0.81
CA SER A 40 -2.95 -9.30 -1.45
C SER A 40 -3.00 -9.51 -2.96
N PRO A 41 -3.45 -10.66 -3.47
CA PRO A 41 -3.52 -10.86 -4.90
C PRO A 41 -4.49 -9.88 -5.54
N HIS A 42 -4.33 -9.65 -6.84
CA HIS A 42 -5.19 -8.73 -7.58
C HIS A 42 -6.67 -9.17 -7.61
N ALA A 43 -7.57 -8.17 -7.56
CA ALA A 43 -8.96 -8.30 -8.00
C ALA A 43 -9.20 -7.31 -9.14
N ASN A 44 -9.06 -7.75 -10.38
CA ASN A 44 -9.17 -6.89 -11.56
C ASN A 44 -9.83 -7.63 -12.75
N ALA A 45 -9.80 -7.04 -13.93
CA ALA A 45 -10.45 -7.63 -15.11
C ALA A 45 -9.79 -8.92 -15.64
N GLU A 46 -8.53 -9.18 -15.25
CA GLU A 46 -7.79 -10.39 -15.62
C GLU A 46 -7.82 -11.45 -14.51
N TYR A 47 -7.88 -11.02 -13.25
CA TYR A 47 -7.84 -11.88 -12.07
C TYR A 47 -9.10 -11.72 -11.23
N ASP A 48 -9.95 -12.76 -11.25
CA ASP A 48 -11.07 -12.89 -10.34
C ASP A 48 -10.58 -13.16 -8.91
N TYR A 49 -11.17 -12.47 -7.94
CA TYR A 49 -10.79 -12.65 -6.55
C TYR A 49 -11.67 -13.66 -5.82
N ASP A 50 -11.06 -14.77 -5.43
CA ASP A 50 -11.67 -15.84 -4.62
C ASP A 50 -11.13 -15.82 -3.17
N PRO A 51 -11.87 -15.25 -2.20
CA PRO A 51 -11.42 -15.18 -0.81
C PRO A 51 -11.26 -16.54 -0.14
N GLU A 52 -11.98 -17.57 -0.58
CA GLU A 52 -11.92 -18.92 -0.01
C GLU A 52 -10.68 -19.66 -0.51
N GLY A 53 -10.43 -19.62 -1.83
CA GLY A 53 -9.22 -20.14 -2.45
C GLY A 53 -7.96 -19.46 -1.91
N VAL A 54 -7.97 -18.13 -1.75
CA VAL A 54 -6.88 -17.37 -1.14
C VAL A 54 -6.63 -17.84 0.31
N ALA A 55 -7.69 -18.00 1.12
CA ALA A 55 -7.54 -18.47 2.50
C ALA A 55 -6.99 -19.90 2.58
N ALA A 56 -7.42 -20.79 1.67
CA ALA A 56 -6.91 -22.16 1.60
C ALA A 56 -5.42 -22.20 1.23
N GLN A 57 -5.00 -21.41 0.24
CA GLN A 57 -3.60 -21.35 -0.17
C GLN A 57 -2.71 -20.65 0.88
N ILE A 58 -3.24 -19.66 1.62
CA ILE A 58 -2.56 -19.10 2.79
C ILE A 58 -2.30 -20.17 3.85
N ALA A 59 -3.29 -21.00 4.16
CA ALA A 59 -3.14 -22.07 5.15
C ALA A 59 -2.10 -23.11 4.69
N GLU A 60 -2.11 -23.46 3.40
CA GLU A 60 -1.10 -24.34 2.80
C GLU A 60 0.31 -23.73 2.92
N LEU A 61 0.48 -22.47 2.50
CA LEU A 61 1.75 -21.77 2.56
C LEU A 61 2.25 -21.63 4.00
N GLN A 62 1.39 -21.23 4.94
CA GLN A 62 1.76 -21.12 6.36
C GLN A 62 2.28 -22.46 6.89
N GLY A 63 1.64 -23.57 6.54
CA GLY A 63 2.13 -24.90 6.92
C GLY A 63 3.48 -25.28 6.32
N LEU A 64 3.84 -24.74 5.15
CA LEU A 64 5.18 -24.90 4.57
C LEU A 64 6.21 -23.99 5.26
N LEU A 65 5.85 -22.74 5.54
CA LEU A 65 6.70 -21.80 6.27
C LEU A 65 7.05 -22.33 7.67
N ASP A 66 6.06 -22.86 8.38
CA ASP A 66 6.23 -23.44 9.71
C ASP A 66 7.16 -24.67 9.68
N LYS A 67 7.09 -25.50 8.64
CA LYS A 67 7.99 -26.66 8.46
C LYS A 67 9.43 -26.27 8.17
N GLU A 68 9.63 -25.09 7.58
CA GLU A 68 10.96 -24.54 7.27
C GLU A 68 11.48 -23.53 8.30
N ASP A 69 10.78 -23.39 9.43
CA ASP A 69 11.10 -22.42 10.50
C ASP A 69 11.19 -20.97 9.98
N ILE A 70 10.41 -20.62 8.95
CA ILE A 70 10.32 -19.25 8.43
C ILE A 70 9.30 -18.49 9.27
N ALA A 71 9.80 -17.61 10.16
CA ALA A 71 9.00 -16.86 11.13
C ALA A 71 8.17 -15.72 10.50
N LEU A 72 7.19 -16.07 9.66
CA LEU A 72 6.20 -15.16 9.09
C LEU A 72 4.79 -15.59 9.46
N LYS A 73 3.95 -14.61 9.76
CA LYS A 73 2.50 -14.80 9.87
C LYS A 73 1.82 -14.25 8.63
N LEU A 74 1.00 -15.08 8.01
CA LEU A 74 0.26 -14.69 6.82
C LEU A 74 -1.15 -14.20 7.18
N GLY A 75 -1.58 -13.15 6.50
CA GLY A 75 -2.95 -12.62 6.52
C GLY A 75 -3.51 -12.56 5.11
N ARG A 76 -4.84 -12.53 5.02
CA ARG A 76 -5.54 -12.35 3.73
C ARG A 76 -5.72 -10.88 3.45
N GLY A 77 -5.55 -10.47 2.21
CA GLY A 77 -6.01 -9.18 1.69
C GLY A 77 -6.32 -9.31 0.21
N CYS A 78 -6.47 -8.17 -0.44
CA CYS A 78 -6.76 -8.04 -1.85
C CYS A 78 -6.13 -6.74 -2.33
N ASP A 79 -5.43 -6.75 -3.46
CA ASP A 79 -5.12 -5.50 -4.16
C ASP A 79 -6.30 -5.16 -5.08
N PHE A 80 -7.21 -4.35 -4.56
CA PHE A 80 -8.54 -4.15 -5.12
C PHE A 80 -8.53 -3.12 -6.23
N HIS A 81 -8.80 -3.53 -7.47
CA HIS A 81 -8.96 -2.61 -8.57
C HIS A 81 -10.37 -2.00 -8.59
N LEU A 82 -10.46 -0.68 -8.79
CA LEU A 82 -11.73 0.04 -8.86
C LEU A 82 -12.45 -0.22 -10.19
N SER A 83 -13.30 -1.25 -10.21
CA SER A 83 -14.29 -1.51 -11.27
C SER A 83 -15.72 -1.40 -10.72
N PHE A 84 -16.71 -1.25 -11.60
CA PHE A 84 -18.12 -1.16 -11.19
C PHE A 84 -18.55 -2.40 -10.38
N ASP A 85 -18.26 -3.59 -10.91
CA ASP A 85 -18.64 -4.87 -10.28
C ASP A 85 -17.95 -5.07 -8.93
N ASN A 86 -16.64 -4.75 -8.84
CA ASN A 86 -15.90 -4.83 -7.60
C ASN A 86 -16.48 -3.88 -6.54
N ILE A 87 -16.82 -2.63 -6.92
CA ILE A 87 -17.38 -1.65 -5.99
C ILE A 87 -18.73 -2.12 -5.45
N GLU A 88 -19.62 -2.62 -6.32
CA GLU A 88 -20.91 -3.15 -5.90
C GLU A 88 -20.74 -4.33 -4.92
N GLN A 89 -19.84 -5.27 -5.25
CA GLN A 89 -19.58 -6.42 -4.40
C GLN A 89 -18.92 -6.04 -3.07
N ALA A 90 -18.00 -5.08 -3.06
CA ALA A 90 -17.37 -4.60 -1.84
C ALA A 90 -18.35 -3.89 -0.90
N GLN A 91 -19.35 -3.18 -1.45
CA GLN A 91 -20.42 -2.58 -0.65
C GLN A 91 -21.36 -3.62 -0.06
N ALA A 92 -21.67 -4.68 -0.81
CA ALA A 92 -22.51 -5.78 -0.34
C ALA A 92 -21.79 -6.66 0.70
N GLU A 93 -20.51 -6.94 0.49
CA GLU A 93 -19.70 -7.83 1.33
C GLU A 93 -18.33 -7.19 1.70
N PRO A 94 -18.29 -6.17 2.57
CA PRO A 94 -17.05 -5.46 2.94
C PRO A 94 -15.91 -6.36 3.46
N ALA A 95 -16.28 -7.44 4.16
CA ALA A 95 -15.32 -8.39 4.72
C ALA A 95 -14.63 -9.25 3.64
N ARG A 96 -15.15 -9.30 2.41
CA ARG A 96 -14.62 -10.12 1.31
C ARG A 96 -13.20 -9.70 0.95
N TYR A 97 -12.99 -8.41 0.73
CA TYR A 97 -11.74 -7.86 0.19
C TYR A 97 -10.82 -7.26 1.25
N SER A 98 -11.37 -6.87 2.41
CA SER A 98 -10.58 -6.22 3.45
C SER A 98 -9.57 -7.17 4.09
N ILE A 99 -8.48 -6.59 4.57
CA ILE A 99 -7.39 -7.26 5.28
C ILE A 99 -7.98 -8.05 6.45
N ASN A 100 -7.81 -9.37 6.41
CA ASN A 100 -8.36 -10.35 7.34
C ASN A 100 -9.90 -10.25 7.55
N GLY A 101 -10.61 -9.58 6.65
CA GLY A 101 -12.04 -9.26 6.80
C GLY A 101 -12.34 -8.20 7.85
N LEU A 102 -11.35 -7.36 8.21
CA LEU A 102 -11.40 -6.43 9.33
C LEU A 102 -11.49 -4.96 8.91
N GLY A 103 -12.00 -4.70 7.71
CA GLY A 103 -12.40 -3.36 7.25
C GLY A 103 -11.32 -2.57 6.50
N TYR A 104 -10.02 -2.78 6.74
CA TYR A 104 -8.97 -2.10 5.97
C TYR A 104 -8.89 -2.66 4.55
N LEU A 105 -8.99 -1.83 3.52
CA LEU A 105 -9.03 -2.27 2.11
C LEU A 105 -7.93 -1.58 1.32
N LEU A 106 -7.03 -2.34 0.70
CA LEU A 106 -6.08 -1.80 -0.27
C LEU A 106 -6.82 -1.49 -1.57
N VAL A 107 -6.64 -0.31 -2.13
CA VAL A 107 -7.34 0.12 -3.34
C VAL A 107 -6.34 0.65 -4.36
N GLU A 108 -6.29 -0.01 -5.51
CA GLU A 108 -5.49 0.38 -6.66
C GLU A 108 -6.31 1.29 -7.60
N LEU A 109 -5.69 2.38 -8.04
CA LEU A 109 -6.25 3.26 -9.06
C LEU A 109 -5.99 2.73 -10.46
N PRO A 110 -6.89 2.99 -11.42
CA PRO A 110 -6.61 2.79 -12.83
C PRO A 110 -5.35 3.55 -13.28
N ASP A 111 -4.56 2.91 -14.15
CA ASP A 111 -3.33 3.49 -14.72
C ASP A 111 -3.58 4.78 -15.52
N TYR A 112 -4.75 4.89 -16.15
CA TYR A 112 -5.09 5.96 -17.10
C TYR A 112 -6.43 6.60 -16.77
N GLY A 113 -6.38 7.91 -16.50
CA GLY A 113 -7.58 8.69 -16.24
C GLY A 113 -8.19 8.34 -14.87
N LEU A 114 -8.34 9.35 -14.02
CA LEU A 114 -9.02 9.14 -12.74
C LEU A 114 -10.50 9.47 -12.92
N PRO A 115 -11.44 8.53 -12.75
CA PRO A 115 -12.87 8.80 -12.84
C PRO A 115 -13.28 9.95 -11.91
N THR A 116 -14.21 10.81 -12.33
CA THR A 116 -14.66 11.95 -11.52
C THR A 116 -15.36 11.52 -10.23
N GLY A 117 -16.06 10.38 -10.25
CA GLY A 117 -16.82 9.85 -9.11
C GLY A 117 -16.01 9.18 -7.99
N LEU A 118 -14.67 9.11 -8.08
CA LEU A 118 -13.88 8.37 -7.07
C LEU A 118 -14.04 8.90 -5.64
N THR A 119 -14.21 10.20 -5.45
CA THR A 119 -14.45 10.77 -4.11
C THR A 119 -15.71 10.17 -3.48
N GLU A 120 -16.80 10.06 -4.25
CA GLU A 120 -18.04 9.44 -3.79
C GLU A 120 -17.85 7.94 -3.53
N VAL A 121 -17.10 7.23 -4.38
CA VAL A 121 -16.80 5.81 -4.17
C VAL A 121 -16.07 5.59 -2.84
N PHE A 122 -15.03 6.37 -2.54
CA PHE A 122 -14.31 6.25 -1.27
C PHE A 122 -15.21 6.56 -0.07
N TYR A 123 -16.06 7.58 -0.18
CA TYR A 123 -17.03 7.92 0.85
C TYR A 123 -18.04 6.79 1.10
N GLN A 124 -18.60 6.19 0.04
CA GLN A 124 -19.51 5.05 0.17
C GLN A 124 -18.83 3.81 0.76
N MET A 125 -17.55 3.58 0.43
CA MET A 125 -16.77 2.52 1.09
C MET A 125 -16.64 2.75 2.60
N GLN A 126 -16.40 4.00 3.01
CA GLN A 126 -16.34 4.36 4.43
C GLN A 126 -17.68 4.17 5.15
N ILE A 127 -18.80 4.54 4.52
CA ILE A 127 -20.15 4.28 5.06
C ILE A 127 -20.40 2.78 5.25
N ALA A 128 -19.93 1.96 4.30
CA ALA A 128 -20.04 0.50 4.37
C ALA A 128 -19.10 -0.14 5.42
N GLY A 129 -18.36 0.67 6.19
CA GLY A 129 -17.48 0.21 7.27
C GLY A 129 -16.08 -0.17 6.82
N MET A 130 -15.69 0.17 5.58
CA MET A 130 -14.32 -0.04 5.09
C MET A 130 -13.44 1.17 5.38
N THR A 131 -12.15 0.93 5.59
CA THR A 131 -11.12 1.97 5.66
C THR A 131 -10.22 1.83 4.43
N PRO A 132 -10.50 2.57 3.35
CA PRO A 132 -9.72 2.46 2.12
C PRO A 132 -8.30 3.01 2.28
N ILE A 133 -7.34 2.26 1.73
CA ILE A 133 -5.91 2.55 1.68
C ILE A 133 -5.53 2.62 0.20
N LEU A 134 -5.25 3.82 -0.28
CA LEU A 134 -4.78 4.02 -1.65
C LEU A 134 -3.39 3.42 -1.82
N THR A 135 -3.26 2.42 -2.68
CA THR A 135 -1.97 1.78 -2.96
C THR A 135 -1.19 2.59 -3.98
N HIS A 136 0.10 2.73 -3.65
CA HIS A 136 1.15 3.35 -4.46
C HIS A 136 0.74 4.53 -5.36
N PRO A 137 0.08 5.59 -4.82
CA PRO A 137 -0.31 6.74 -5.62
C PRO A 137 0.88 7.46 -6.24
N GLU A 138 2.09 7.29 -5.68
CA GLU A 138 3.33 7.83 -6.24
C GLU A 138 3.68 7.26 -7.62
N ARG A 139 3.09 6.13 -8.01
CA ARG A 139 3.29 5.51 -9.33
C ARG A 139 2.25 5.98 -10.36
N ASN A 140 1.13 6.56 -9.92
CA ASN A 140 0.08 7.00 -10.81
C ASN A 140 0.47 8.30 -11.54
N ARG A 141 0.51 8.27 -12.88
CA ARG A 141 0.93 9.43 -13.68
C ARG A 141 0.02 10.64 -13.53
N THR A 142 -1.28 10.43 -13.33
CA THR A 142 -2.23 11.54 -13.13
C THR A 142 -1.91 12.26 -11.83
N LEU A 143 -1.69 11.52 -10.74
CA LEU A 143 -1.36 12.10 -9.44
C LEU A 143 0.05 12.69 -9.38
N GLN A 144 1.01 12.13 -10.11
CA GLN A 144 2.35 12.72 -10.26
C GLN A 144 2.32 14.11 -10.91
N ASN A 145 1.34 14.38 -11.78
CA ASN A 145 1.18 15.66 -12.45
C ASN A 145 0.36 16.65 -11.62
N ASP A 146 -0.69 16.17 -10.94
CA ASP A 146 -1.57 16.97 -10.09
C ASP A 146 -2.04 16.18 -8.87
N GLN A 147 -1.60 16.62 -7.69
CA GLN A 147 -1.94 16.00 -6.39
C GLN A 147 -3.21 16.59 -5.77
N SER A 148 -3.92 17.52 -6.44
CA SER A 148 -5.13 18.18 -5.91
C SER A 148 -6.19 17.18 -5.43
N ARG A 149 -6.43 16.13 -6.22
CA ARG A 149 -7.37 15.05 -5.88
C ARG A 149 -6.89 14.19 -4.74
N LEU A 150 -5.59 13.90 -4.68
CA LEU A 150 -5.00 13.15 -3.56
C LEU A 150 -5.21 13.89 -2.23
N LEU A 151 -5.04 15.22 -2.24
CA LEU A 151 -5.31 16.08 -1.07
C LEU A 151 -6.78 16.05 -0.66
N GLU A 152 -7.71 16.11 -1.62
CA GLU A 152 -9.15 15.98 -1.35
C GLU A 152 -9.47 14.66 -0.65
N TRP A 153 -8.91 13.55 -1.14
CA TRP A 153 -9.13 12.23 -0.57
C TRP A 153 -8.50 12.07 0.82
N LEU A 154 -7.27 12.56 1.01
CA LEU A 154 -6.62 12.61 2.34
C LEU A 154 -7.47 13.39 3.35
N ARG A 155 -8.02 14.54 2.96
CA ARG A 155 -8.94 15.32 3.82
C ARG A 155 -10.24 14.57 4.12
N GLY A 156 -10.68 13.70 3.20
CA GLY A 156 -11.79 12.78 3.39
C GLY A 156 -11.46 11.55 4.25
N GLY A 157 -10.22 11.42 4.76
CA GLY A 157 -9.79 10.31 5.62
C GLY A 157 -9.29 9.08 4.86
N LEU A 158 -8.97 9.22 3.56
CA LEU A 158 -8.31 8.15 2.80
C LEU A 158 -6.89 7.94 3.33
N LEU A 159 -6.49 6.68 3.54
CA LEU A 159 -5.13 6.34 3.96
C LEU A 159 -4.25 6.08 2.74
N ILE A 160 -2.94 6.22 2.89
CA ILE A 160 -1.96 6.12 1.78
C ILE A 160 -0.90 5.07 2.08
N GLN A 161 -0.68 4.16 1.14
CA GLN A 161 0.44 3.24 1.13
C GLN A 161 1.42 3.64 0.01
N VAL A 162 2.70 3.80 0.34
CA VAL A 162 3.79 4.05 -0.63
C VAL A 162 4.62 2.78 -0.79
N THR A 163 5.02 2.44 -2.01
CA THR A 163 5.84 1.25 -2.26
C THR A 163 7.27 1.49 -1.76
N ALA A 164 7.83 0.57 -0.98
CA ALA A 164 9.20 0.65 -0.46
C ALA A 164 10.23 0.83 -1.58
N GLY A 165 10.04 0.14 -2.70
CA GLY A 165 10.82 0.29 -3.92
C GLY A 165 10.82 1.71 -4.51
N SER A 166 9.74 2.48 -4.33
CA SER A 166 9.68 3.89 -4.77
C SER A 166 10.60 4.76 -3.92
N VAL A 167 10.64 4.55 -2.60
CA VAL A 167 11.51 5.30 -1.67
C VAL A 167 13.00 5.11 -1.99
N VAL A 168 13.39 3.92 -2.47
CA VAL A 168 14.78 3.60 -2.84
C VAL A 168 15.07 3.82 -4.33
N GLY A 169 14.15 4.42 -5.09
CA GLY A 169 14.35 4.76 -6.50
C GLY A 169 14.17 3.62 -7.52
N ARG A 170 13.78 2.41 -7.08
CA ARG A 170 13.60 1.24 -7.96
C ARG A 170 12.38 1.35 -8.88
N MET A 171 11.37 2.14 -8.49
CA MET A 171 10.19 2.43 -9.33
C MET A 171 10.37 3.67 -10.23
N GLY A 172 11.60 4.17 -10.35
CA GLY A 172 11.97 5.30 -11.20
C GLY A 172 11.85 6.66 -10.51
N LYS A 173 12.54 7.65 -11.08
CA LYS A 173 12.79 8.96 -10.44
C LYS A 173 11.52 9.76 -10.12
N ARG A 174 10.45 9.60 -10.91
CA ARG A 174 9.18 10.30 -10.65
C ARG A 174 8.46 9.73 -9.43
N ALA A 175 8.42 8.41 -9.31
CA ALA A 175 7.86 7.72 -8.15
C ALA A 175 8.69 8.01 -6.89
N GLU A 176 10.01 7.98 -7.00
CA GLU A 176 10.92 8.36 -5.90
C GLU A 176 10.69 9.79 -5.42
N LYS A 177 10.61 10.74 -6.36
CA LYS A 177 10.35 12.14 -6.05
C LYS A 177 9.02 12.29 -5.31
N MET A 178 7.93 11.74 -5.85
CA MET A 178 6.61 11.86 -5.24
C MET A 178 6.54 11.12 -3.89
N ALA A 179 7.11 9.93 -3.76
CA ALA A 179 7.21 9.22 -2.48
C ALA A 179 7.85 10.11 -1.40
N HIS A 180 8.97 10.77 -1.73
CA HIS A 180 9.64 11.68 -0.79
C HIS A 180 8.87 12.96 -0.50
N GLU A 181 8.06 13.48 -1.43
CA GLU A 181 7.13 14.59 -1.20
C GLU A 181 6.02 14.19 -0.23
N LEU A 182 5.37 13.04 -0.46
CA LEU A 182 4.31 12.53 0.44
C LEU A 182 4.86 12.26 1.84
N LEU A 183 6.05 11.66 1.95
CA LEU A 183 6.72 11.41 3.22
C LEU A 183 7.08 12.72 3.95
N ALA A 184 7.61 13.71 3.23
CA ALA A 184 7.97 15.01 3.81
C ALA A 184 6.77 15.78 4.37
N ASN A 185 5.59 15.59 3.77
CA ASN A 185 4.35 16.22 4.23
C ASN A 185 3.59 15.40 5.30
N HIS A 186 4.13 14.26 5.73
CA HIS A 186 3.46 13.32 6.64
C HIS A 186 2.10 12.81 6.10
N TRP A 187 1.97 12.61 4.79
CA TRP A 187 0.72 12.10 4.17
C TRP A 187 0.69 10.58 4.00
N VAL A 188 1.80 9.90 4.29
CA VAL A 188 1.92 8.44 4.15
C VAL A 188 1.47 7.78 5.45
N HIS A 189 0.75 6.66 5.32
CA HIS A 189 0.26 5.89 6.46
C HIS A 189 0.92 4.50 6.51
N PHE A 190 1.34 3.97 5.36
CA PHE A 190 1.97 2.66 5.26
C PHE A 190 3.14 2.67 4.28
N LEU A 191 4.19 1.92 4.60
CA LEU A 191 5.14 1.43 3.62
C LEU A 191 4.90 -0.07 3.46
N ALA A 192 4.85 -0.52 2.21
CA ALA A 192 4.67 -1.92 1.85
C ALA A 192 5.56 -2.28 0.65
N THR A 193 5.88 -3.55 0.48
CA THR A 193 6.84 -3.95 -0.57
C THR A 193 6.21 -3.94 -1.95
N ASP A 194 4.93 -4.34 -2.05
CA ASP A 194 4.27 -4.62 -3.32
C ASP A 194 5.14 -5.60 -4.16
N ALA A 195 5.64 -6.63 -3.47
CA ALA A 195 6.57 -7.61 -4.03
C ALA A 195 5.85 -8.67 -4.85
N HIS A 196 6.49 -9.07 -5.96
CA HIS A 196 5.95 -10.03 -6.94
C HIS A 196 6.92 -11.17 -7.24
N ASN A 197 8.23 -10.97 -7.06
CA ASN A 197 9.24 -11.99 -7.33
C ASN A 197 10.49 -11.74 -6.49
N THR A 198 11.56 -12.51 -6.68
CA THR A 198 12.83 -12.35 -5.95
C THR A 198 13.83 -11.41 -6.61
N GLY A 199 13.50 -10.86 -7.78
CA GLY A 199 14.40 -10.09 -8.64
C GLY A 199 13.97 -8.63 -8.80
N SER A 200 13.10 -8.36 -9.78
CA SER A 200 12.69 -7.01 -10.17
C SER A 200 11.82 -6.31 -9.13
N ARG A 201 10.95 -7.06 -8.43
CA ARG A 201 10.06 -6.55 -7.37
C ARG A 201 10.22 -7.42 -6.10
N PRO A 202 11.37 -7.33 -5.41
CA PRO A 202 11.70 -8.18 -4.27
C PRO A 202 11.01 -7.71 -2.98
N PRO A 203 10.77 -8.62 -2.01
CA PRO A 203 10.15 -8.30 -0.74
C PRO A 203 11.16 -7.68 0.24
N LEU A 204 11.61 -6.46 -0.10
CA LEU A 204 12.62 -5.72 0.66
C LEU A 204 12.05 -4.36 1.10
N MET A 205 12.00 -4.15 2.41
CA MET A 205 11.46 -2.96 3.06
C MET A 205 12.48 -2.26 3.96
N ARG A 206 13.50 -2.96 4.46
CA ARG A 206 14.50 -2.46 5.41
C ARG A 206 15.17 -1.18 4.94
N GLU A 207 15.63 -1.16 3.69
CA GLU A 207 16.34 -0.01 3.13
C GLU A 207 15.44 1.24 3.11
N ALA A 208 14.17 1.09 2.73
CA ALA A 208 13.20 2.18 2.77
C ALA A 208 12.91 2.64 4.20
N PHE A 209 12.75 1.69 5.15
CA PHE A 209 12.61 1.99 6.58
C PHE A 209 13.79 2.83 7.09
N ASP A 210 15.03 2.44 6.79
CA ASP A 210 16.24 3.13 7.26
C ASP A 210 16.35 4.55 6.65
N ILE A 211 15.99 4.72 5.38
CA ILE A 211 15.92 6.04 4.73
C ILE A 211 14.88 6.93 5.42
N VAL A 212 13.68 6.40 5.69
CA VAL A 212 12.62 7.18 6.36
C VAL A 212 13.03 7.53 7.78
N ALA A 213 13.61 6.59 8.52
CA ALA A 213 14.06 6.81 9.88
C ALA A 213 15.12 7.93 9.95
N LYS A 214 16.06 7.92 8.99
CA LYS A 214 17.14 8.91 8.90
C LYS A 214 16.65 10.30 8.47
N LYS A 215 15.70 10.37 7.51
CA LYS A 215 15.31 11.64 6.86
C LYS A 215 14.08 12.30 7.47
N TYR A 216 13.12 11.49 7.92
CA TYR A 216 11.81 11.96 8.40
C TYR A 216 11.54 11.59 9.86
N GLY A 217 12.46 10.84 10.49
CA GLY A 217 12.42 10.52 11.91
C GLY A 217 12.12 9.04 12.17
N PRO A 218 12.76 8.44 13.20
CA PRO A 218 12.62 7.01 13.50
C PRO A 218 11.20 6.62 13.93
N ASP A 219 10.52 7.50 14.66
CA ASP A 219 9.13 7.25 15.11
C ASP A 219 8.17 7.17 13.93
N TYR A 220 8.36 8.01 12.91
CA TYR A 220 7.55 7.96 11.71
C TYR A 220 7.81 6.68 10.92
N ALA A 221 9.07 6.29 10.73
CA ALA A 221 9.39 5.00 10.09
C ALA A 221 8.77 3.81 10.84
N HIS A 222 8.79 3.84 12.18
CA HIS A 222 8.15 2.81 12.99
C HIS A 222 6.63 2.81 12.84
N LEU A 223 6.01 3.99 12.76
CA LEU A 223 4.59 4.16 12.50
C LEU A 223 4.20 3.49 11.18
N LEU A 224 4.91 3.82 10.09
CA LEU A 224 4.61 3.35 8.73
C LEU A 224 4.85 1.85 8.49
N CYS A 225 5.87 1.27 9.13
CA CYS A 225 6.30 -0.12 8.86
C CYS A 225 5.95 -1.12 9.96
N ASN A 226 5.45 -0.67 11.12
CA ASN A 226 5.09 -1.56 12.23
C ASN A 226 3.72 -1.20 12.84
N SER A 227 3.57 -0.01 13.42
CA SER A 227 2.39 0.30 14.24
C SER A 227 1.09 0.36 13.42
N ASN A 228 1.12 1.08 12.30
CA ASN A 228 -0.02 1.22 11.41
C ASN A 228 -0.37 -0.12 10.70
N PRO A 229 0.59 -0.80 10.03
CA PRO A 229 0.36 -2.13 9.49
C PRO A 229 -0.20 -3.14 10.49
N LEU A 230 0.28 -3.13 11.75
CA LEU A 230 -0.24 -4.04 12.78
C LEU A 230 -1.69 -3.73 13.15
N ALA A 231 -2.04 -2.44 13.23
CA ALA A 231 -3.41 -2.02 13.47
C ALA A 231 -4.33 -2.52 12.35
N ALA A 232 -3.91 -2.35 11.08
CA ALA A 232 -4.64 -2.86 9.92
C ALA A 232 -4.79 -4.38 9.94
N PHE A 233 -3.69 -5.11 10.20
CA PHE A 233 -3.68 -6.57 10.29
C PHE A 233 -4.62 -7.11 11.37
N MET A 234 -4.75 -6.38 12.49
CA MET A 234 -5.54 -6.77 13.67
C MET A 234 -6.94 -6.17 13.70
N GLY A 235 -7.34 -5.37 12.70
CA GLY A 235 -8.66 -4.71 12.69
C GLY A 235 -8.84 -3.68 13.80
N LYS A 236 -7.76 -3.03 14.22
CA LYS A 236 -7.76 -2.04 15.31
C LYS A 236 -7.66 -0.63 14.75
N PRO A 237 -8.23 0.38 15.45
CA PRO A 237 -7.98 1.77 15.11
C PRO A 237 -6.49 2.08 15.02
N MET A 238 -6.13 2.93 14.07
CA MET A 238 -4.76 3.39 13.89
C MET A 238 -4.30 4.17 15.14
N PRO A 239 -3.01 4.06 15.53
CA PRO A 239 -2.45 4.90 16.57
C PRO A 239 -2.49 6.38 16.16
N SER A 240 -2.15 7.28 17.09
CA SER A 240 -2.01 8.70 16.75
C SER A 240 -0.99 8.88 15.63
N GLN A 241 -1.39 9.62 14.59
CA GLN A 241 -0.53 9.94 13.46
C GLN A 241 0.27 11.22 13.72
N LEU A 242 1.32 11.45 12.92
CA LEU A 242 1.93 12.77 12.85
C LEU A 242 0.97 13.76 12.21
N GLU A 243 1.03 15.02 12.63
CA GLU A 243 0.25 16.09 12.02
C GLU A 243 0.63 16.23 10.53
N PRO A 244 -0.34 16.13 9.60
CA PRO A 244 -0.07 16.28 8.18
C PRO A 244 0.26 17.74 7.87
N LEU A 245 1.40 17.95 7.21
CA LEU A 245 1.86 19.28 6.80
C LEU A 245 1.21 19.68 5.49
N ASN A 246 0.93 20.97 5.31
CA ASN A 246 0.40 21.55 4.06
C ASN A 246 -0.93 20.95 3.53
N LEU A 247 -1.60 20.08 4.31
CA LEU A 247 -2.79 19.37 3.84
C LEU A 247 -3.97 20.31 3.62
N TYR A 248 -4.08 21.38 4.41
CA TYR A 248 -5.17 22.37 4.30
C TYR A 248 -4.70 23.72 3.74
N GLU A 249 -3.43 23.83 3.38
CA GLU A 249 -2.95 25.05 2.73
C GLU A 249 -3.50 25.09 1.30
N GLU A 250 -4.05 26.24 0.89
CA GLU A 250 -4.45 26.44 -0.50
C GLU A 250 -3.23 26.20 -1.39
N TYR A 251 -3.35 25.27 -2.34
CA TYR A 251 -2.31 24.98 -3.32
C TYR A 251 -2.03 26.25 -4.15
N LYS A 252 -1.09 27.08 -3.68
CA LYS A 252 -0.59 28.22 -4.44
C LYS A 252 0.43 27.69 -5.40
N ASP A 253 0.01 27.53 -6.65
CA ASP A 253 0.90 27.22 -7.76
C ASP A 253 2.03 28.26 -7.75
N GLN A 254 3.22 27.86 -7.29
CA GLN A 254 4.33 28.81 -7.20
C GLN A 254 4.73 29.15 -8.63
N SER A 255 4.41 30.38 -9.04
CA SER A 255 4.78 30.90 -10.34
C SER A 255 6.29 30.74 -10.57
N TRP A 256 6.71 30.52 -11.81
CA TRP A 256 8.13 30.35 -12.16
C TRP A 256 9.04 31.47 -11.61
N TRP A 257 8.49 32.67 -11.42
CA TRP A 257 9.15 33.81 -10.80
C TRP A 257 9.47 33.61 -9.30
N GLN A 258 8.58 32.97 -8.54
CA GLN A 258 8.80 32.67 -7.12
C GLN A 258 9.91 31.62 -6.95
N ARG A 259 9.92 30.58 -7.80
CA ARG A 259 10.98 29.56 -7.83
C ARG A 259 12.34 30.14 -8.22
N PHE A 260 12.37 31.20 -9.04
CA PHE A 260 13.60 31.88 -9.43
C PHE A 260 14.10 32.82 -8.31
N ALA A 261 13.20 33.51 -7.62
CA ALA A 261 13.53 34.45 -6.54
C ALA A 261 14.11 33.76 -5.30
N ASP A 262 13.61 32.58 -4.93
CA ASP A 262 14.11 31.84 -3.76
C ASP A 262 15.50 31.20 -3.98
N ARG A 263 15.99 31.18 -5.23
CA ARG A 263 17.33 30.66 -5.57
C ARG A 263 18.46 31.69 -5.35
N PHE A 264 18.11 32.93 -5.03
CA PHE A 264 19.03 34.05 -4.76
C PHE A 264 18.92 34.60 -3.33
N LYS A 265 18.29 33.85 -2.42
CA LYS A 265 18.37 34.04 -0.97
C LYS A 265 19.23 32.94 -0.36
#